data_AF-A0A7K0DKP1-F1
#
_entry.id   AF-A0A7K0DKP1-F1
#
_cell.length_a   1.000
_cell.length_b   1.000
_cell.length_c   1.000
_cell.angle_alpha   90.00
_cell.angle_beta   90.00
_cell.angle_gamma   90.00
#
_symmetry.space_group_name_H-M   'P 1'
#
loop_
_entity.id
_entity.type
_entity.pdbx_description
1 polymer ?
#
loop_
_entity_poly.entity_id
_entity_poly.type
_entity_poly.pdbx_seq_one_letter_code
_entity_poly.pdbx_strand_id
1 'polypeptide(L)'
;MTTVSTSDSFLPASLESTGPCPARADYLELRFATSVGRWTWCVPHPDNEPPYPDEEPVDRLAIAMGRYGIQAYRHTDSGTGTALPSAAAIPLILDGTPVQVALRLIESGRSG
;
A
#
# COMPACT_ATOMS: atom_id res chain seq x y z
N MET A 1 -5.00 1.10 -21.52
CA MET A 1 -5.39 1.35 -20.11
C MET A 1 -6.00 0.07 -19.60
N THR A 2 -5.20 -0.78 -18.96
CA THR A 2 -5.66 -2.09 -18.50
C THR A 2 -6.00 -1.98 -17.03
N THR A 3 -7.28 -2.08 -16.74
CA THR A 3 -7.91 -2.01 -15.43
C THR A 3 -7.31 -3.04 -14.48
N VAL A 4 -6.97 -2.60 -13.27
CA VAL A 4 -6.90 -3.46 -12.08
C VAL A 4 -8.18 -4.31 -12.09
N SER A 5 -8.04 -5.64 -11.93
CA SER A 5 -9.19 -6.55 -11.93
C SER A 5 -10.26 -6.04 -10.98
N THR A 6 -11.43 -5.72 -11.52
CA THR A 6 -12.63 -5.14 -10.88
C THR A 6 -13.28 -6.05 -9.81
N SER A 7 -12.52 -6.98 -9.24
CA SER A 7 -12.99 -7.99 -8.29
C SER A 7 -11.96 -8.26 -7.20
N ASP A 8 -11.23 -7.22 -6.79
CA ASP A 8 -10.54 -7.24 -5.50
C ASP A 8 -11.41 -6.47 -4.49
N SER A 9 -11.82 -7.17 -3.43
CA SER A 9 -12.53 -6.55 -2.33
C SER A 9 -11.51 -5.84 -1.45
N PHE A 10 -11.60 -4.52 -1.36
CA PHE A 10 -10.72 -3.72 -0.53
C PHE A 10 -11.27 -3.57 0.88
N LEU A 11 -10.42 -3.79 1.88
CA LEU A 11 -10.77 -3.58 3.28
C LEU A 11 -10.05 -2.37 3.85
N PRO A 12 -10.73 -1.52 4.64
CA PRO A 12 -10.07 -0.47 5.43
C PRO A 12 -8.95 -1.06 6.27
N ALA A 13 -7.80 -0.37 6.24
CA ALA A 13 -6.60 -0.79 6.92
C ALA A 13 -6.06 0.37 7.78
N SER A 14 -5.77 0.08 9.04
CA SER A 14 -5.11 1.00 9.96
C SER A 14 -3.65 0.63 10.09
N LEU A 15 -2.76 1.59 9.92
CA LEU A 15 -1.34 1.40 10.18
C LEU A 15 -1.13 1.28 11.70
N GLU A 16 -0.74 0.09 12.18
CA GLU A 16 -0.46 -0.16 13.60
C GLU A 16 0.97 0.22 13.99
N SER A 17 1.93 -0.04 13.10
CA SER A 17 3.35 0.15 13.38
C SER A 17 4.18 0.20 12.11
N THR A 18 5.34 0.83 12.24
CA THR A 18 6.39 0.88 11.23
C THR A 18 7.73 0.50 11.86
N GLY A 19 8.61 -0.13 11.09
CA GLY A 19 9.90 -0.56 11.60
C GLY A 19 10.82 -1.09 10.50
N PRO A 20 12.05 -1.51 10.83
CA PRO A 20 12.95 -2.12 9.86
C PRO A 20 12.37 -3.45 9.36
N CYS A 21 12.43 -3.68 8.06
CA CYS A 21 11.97 -4.95 7.49
C CYS A 21 12.91 -6.10 7.87
N PRO A 22 12.39 -7.21 8.41
CA PRO A 22 13.23 -8.35 8.82
C PRO A 22 13.95 -9.02 7.66
N ALA A 23 13.41 -8.92 6.45
CA ALA A 23 14.00 -9.52 5.25
C ALA A 23 15.16 -8.69 4.67
N ARG A 24 15.17 -7.36 4.86
CA ARG A 24 16.16 -6.44 4.27
C ARG A 24 16.31 -5.17 5.12
N ALA A 25 17.55 -4.84 5.50
CA ALA A 25 17.87 -3.72 6.38
C ALA A 25 17.52 -2.34 5.78
N ASP A 26 17.60 -2.21 4.45
CA ASP A 26 17.31 -1.02 3.65
C ASP A 26 15.80 -0.81 3.38
N TYR A 27 14.94 -1.65 3.97
CA TYR A 27 13.49 -1.64 3.75
C TYR A 27 12.75 -1.28 5.04
N LEU A 28 11.64 -0.57 4.89
CA LEU A 28 10.67 -0.29 5.94
C LEU A 28 9.56 -1.33 5.89
N GLU A 29 9.21 -1.93 7.02
CA GLU A 29 8.00 -2.72 7.20
C GLU A 29 6.86 -1.82 7.67
N LEU A 30 5.74 -1.87 6.96
CA LEU A 30 4.47 -1.27 7.32
C LEU A 30 3.53 -2.39 7.78
N ARG A 31 3.02 -2.30 9.01
CA ARG A 31 2.08 -3.28 9.55
C ARG A 31 0.67 -2.71 9.62
N PHE A 32 -0.23 -3.32 8.88
CA PHE A 32 -1.62 -2.93 8.80
C PHE A 32 -2.52 -3.91 9.56
N ALA A 33 -3.47 -3.36 10.32
CA ALA A 33 -4.61 -4.09 10.84
C ALA A 33 -5.84 -3.84 9.96
N THR A 34 -6.59 -4.90 9.70
CA THR A 34 -7.88 -4.87 9.01
C THR A 34 -8.90 -5.65 9.84
N SER A 35 -10.19 -5.57 9.48
CA SER A 35 -11.24 -6.32 10.15
C SER A 35 -11.09 -7.84 10.06
N VAL A 36 -10.31 -8.36 9.11
CA VAL A 36 -10.12 -9.80 8.88
C VAL A 36 -8.77 -10.33 9.37
N GLY A 37 -7.84 -9.45 9.69
CA GLY A 37 -6.50 -9.82 10.13
C GLY A 37 -5.46 -8.73 9.93
N ARG A 38 -4.23 -9.07 10.30
CA ARG A 38 -3.07 -8.20 10.08
C ARG A 38 -2.34 -8.60 8.81
N TRP A 39 -1.73 -7.62 8.17
CA TRP A 39 -0.93 -7.80 6.98
C TRP A 39 0.27 -6.86 7.00
N THR A 40 1.44 -7.33 6.55
CA THR A 40 2.67 -6.56 6.53
C THR A 40 3.13 -6.32 5.10
N TRP A 41 3.78 -5.18 4.89
CA TRP A 41 4.39 -4.82 3.62
C TRP A 41 5.80 -4.29 3.84
N CYS A 42 6.79 -4.98 3.30
CA CYS A 42 8.15 -4.46 3.22
C CYS A 42 8.34 -3.65 1.94
N VAL A 43 8.78 -2.42 2.09
CA VAL A 43 9.00 -1.45 1.00
C VAL A 43 10.36 -0.79 1.12
N PRO A 44 10.97 -0.34 0.00
CA PRO A 44 12.19 0.45 0.06
C PRO A 44 12.02 1.68 0.96
N HIS A 45 13.05 2.01 1.75
CA HIS A 45 13.00 3.21 2.60
C HIS A 45 12.91 4.48 1.73
N PRO A 46 11.98 5.42 2.02
CA PRO A 46 11.75 6.59 1.17
C PRO A 46 12.95 7.56 1.08
N ASP A 47 13.86 7.56 2.06
CA ASP A 47 15.10 8.38 2.01
C ASP A 47 16.00 8.08 0.81
N ASN A 48 15.78 6.96 0.10
CA ASN A 48 16.57 6.58 -1.06
C ASN A 48 16.02 7.13 -2.38
N GLU A 49 14.87 7.81 -2.38
CA GLU A 49 14.22 8.29 -3.60
C GLU A 49 13.87 9.79 -3.46
N PRO A 50 14.14 10.61 -4.50
CA PRO A 50 13.77 12.03 -4.47
C PRO A 50 12.24 12.18 -4.34
N PRO A 51 11.75 13.22 -3.64
CA PRO A 51 10.33 13.46 -3.51
C PRO A 51 9.71 13.60 -4.91
N TYR A 52 8.75 12.73 -5.22
CA TYR A 52 7.98 12.85 -6.45
C TYR A 52 7.04 14.05 -6.32
N PRO A 53 7.08 15.02 -7.25
CA PRO A 53 6.12 16.10 -7.30
C PRO A 53 4.82 15.55 -7.88
N ASP A 54 4.08 14.75 -7.11
CA ASP A 54 2.70 14.43 -7.46
C ASP A 54 1.82 15.56 -6.91
N GLU A 55 1.43 16.47 -7.81
CA GLU A 55 0.68 17.69 -7.52
C GLU A 55 -0.80 17.44 -7.21
N GLU A 56 -1.30 16.22 -7.42
CA GLU A 56 -2.70 15.89 -7.17
C GLU A 56 -2.91 15.33 -5.75
N PRO A 57 -3.90 15.86 -5.00
CA PRO A 57 -4.24 15.36 -3.68
C PRO A 57 -4.68 13.90 -3.77
N VAL A 58 -4.22 13.08 -2.82
CA VAL A 58 -4.59 11.67 -2.72
C VAL A 58 -5.48 11.48 -1.50
N ASP A 59 -6.79 11.35 -1.72
CA ASP A 59 -7.76 11.19 -0.62
C ASP A 59 -7.69 9.82 0.04
N ARG A 60 -7.31 8.79 -0.73
CA ARG A 60 -7.25 7.40 -0.27
C ARG A 60 -6.29 6.59 -1.13
N LEU A 61 -5.63 5.64 -0.48
CA LEU A 61 -4.75 4.66 -1.11
C LEU A 61 -5.39 3.28 -1.11
N ALA A 62 -5.20 2.55 -2.20
CA ALA A 62 -5.48 1.13 -2.30
C ALA A 62 -4.17 0.37 -2.48
N ILE A 63 -3.91 -0.65 -1.66
CA ILE A 63 -2.76 -1.53 -1.77
C ILE A 63 -3.25 -2.86 -2.37
N ALA A 64 -2.70 -3.24 -3.51
CA ALA A 64 -3.09 -4.43 -4.25
C ALA A 64 -1.90 -5.10 -4.93
N MET A 65 -2.11 -6.32 -5.42
CA MET A 65 -1.15 -6.97 -6.30
C MET A 65 -1.22 -6.33 -7.69
N GLY A 66 -0.14 -5.66 -8.07
CA GLY A 66 0.08 -5.12 -9.40
C GLY A 66 0.91 -6.04 -10.28
N ARG A 67 1.36 -5.51 -11.43
CA ARG A 67 2.07 -6.30 -12.45
C ARG A 67 3.41 -6.84 -11.97
N TYR A 68 4.07 -6.11 -11.08
CA TYR A 68 5.43 -6.41 -10.62
C TYR A 68 5.50 -6.77 -9.13
N GLY A 69 4.36 -7.09 -8.51
CA GLY A 69 4.25 -7.34 -7.08
C GLY A 69 3.27 -6.39 -6.41
N ILE A 70 3.38 -6.24 -5.10
CA ILE A 70 2.50 -5.38 -4.31
C ILE A 70 2.77 -3.91 -4.64
N GLN A 71 1.71 -3.14 -4.93
CA GLN A 71 1.79 -1.73 -5.29
C GLN A 71 0.68 -0.94 -4.59
N ALA A 72 0.95 0.34 -4.34
CA ALA A 72 -0.06 1.30 -3.92
C ALA A 72 -0.69 1.96 -5.15
N TYR A 73 -1.96 2.33 -5.04
CA TYR A 73 -2.74 2.96 -6.08
C TYR A 73 -3.53 4.11 -5.47
N ARG A 74 -3.77 5.16 -6.25
CA ARG A 74 -4.82 6.13 -5.89
C ARG A 74 -6.16 5.42 -5.90
N HIS A 75 -6.94 5.58 -4.84
CA HIS A 75 -8.28 5.01 -4.77
C HIS A 75 -9.32 6.12 -4.75
N THR A 76 -10.21 6.11 -5.73
CA THR A 76 -11.32 7.06 -5.83
C THR A 76 -12.65 6.32 -5.74
N ASP A 77 -13.77 7.05 -5.61
CA ASP A 77 -15.12 6.45 -5.69
C ASP A 77 -15.39 5.74 -7.03
N SER A 78 -14.64 6.07 -8.07
CA SER A 78 -14.70 5.40 -9.38
C SER A 78 -13.88 4.11 -9.44
N GLY A 79 -13.15 3.77 -8.37
CA GLY A 79 -12.32 2.58 -8.24
C GLY A 79 -10.81 2.86 -8.15
N THR A 80 -10.02 1.82 -8.34
CA THR A 80 -8.55 1.88 -8.27
C THR A 80 -7.98 2.58 -9.50
N GLY A 81 -7.35 3.73 -9.29
CA GLY A 81 -6.72 4.55 -10.31
C GLY A 81 -5.26 4.16 -10.58
N THR A 82 -4.42 5.16 -10.87
CA THR A 82 -3.01 4.97 -11.23
C THR A 82 -2.20 4.40 -10.06
N ALA A 83 -1.25 3.51 -10.39
CA ALA A 83 -0.27 3.01 -9.43
C ALA A 83 0.68 4.13 -9.01
N LEU A 84 0.95 4.23 -7.72
CA LEU A 84 1.92 5.14 -7.14
C LEU A 84 3.22 4.41 -6.84
N PRO A 85 4.38 5.03 -7.10
CA PRO A 85 5.65 4.51 -6.61
C PRO A 85 5.67 4.50 -5.08
N SER A 86 6.41 3.56 -4.49
CA SER A 86 6.54 3.44 -3.03
C SER A 86 7.06 4.74 -2.39
N ALA A 87 8.00 5.44 -3.04
CA ALA A 87 8.49 6.75 -2.61
C ALA A 87 7.40 7.82 -2.47
N ALA A 88 6.34 7.76 -3.27
CA ALA A 88 5.20 8.68 -3.17
C ALA A 88 4.14 8.17 -2.20
N ALA A 89 3.90 6.86 -2.17
CA ALA A 89 2.87 6.26 -1.34
C ALA A 89 3.24 6.23 0.15
N ILE A 90 4.49 5.92 0.50
CA ILE A 90 4.92 5.77 1.89
C ILE A 90 4.72 7.07 2.69
N PRO A 91 5.18 8.25 2.24
CA PRO A 91 4.95 9.49 2.97
C PRO A 91 3.46 9.76 3.20
N LEU A 92 2.60 9.52 2.20
CA LEU A 92 1.15 9.68 2.34
C LEU A 92 0.57 8.74 3.41
N ILE A 93 1.01 7.49 3.44
CA ILE A 93 0.58 6.50 4.45
C ILE A 93 1.03 6.95 5.85
N LEU A 94 2.27 7.41 5.98
CA LEU A 94 2.83 7.88 7.25
C LEU A 94 2.17 9.17 7.75
N ASP A 95 1.73 10.04 6.84
CA ASP A 95 0.95 11.25 7.14
C ASP A 95 -0.51 10.93 7.54
N GLY A 96 -0.91 9.65 7.45
CA GLY A 96 -2.23 9.19 7.89
C GLY A 96 -3.29 9.16 6.79
N THR A 97 -2.90 9.23 5.52
CA THR A 97 -3.81 9.07 4.37
C THR A 97 -4.56 7.73 4.51
N PRO A 98 -5.90 7.70 4.38
CA PRO A 98 -6.66 6.48 4.49
C PRO A 98 -6.18 5.37 3.54
N VAL A 99 -5.93 4.18 4.09
CA VAL A 99 -5.46 3.02 3.34
C VAL A 99 -6.54 1.95 3.27
N GLN A 100 -6.64 1.30 2.12
CA GLN A 100 -7.37 0.06 1.96
C GLN A 100 -6.46 -1.01 1.38
N VAL A 101 -6.55 -2.23 1.89
CA VAL A 101 -5.75 -3.37 1.43
C VAL A 101 -6.65 -4.37 0.74
N ALA A 102 -6.22 -4.83 -0.42
CA ALA A 102 -6.83 -5.92 -1.18
C ALA A 102 -6.97 -7.16 -0.29
N LEU A 103 -8.18 -7.71 -0.19
CA LEU A 103 -8.48 -8.88 0.66
C LEU A 103 -7.53 -10.04 0.34
N ARG A 104 -7.23 -10.24 -0.95
CA ARG A 104 -6.34 -11.32 -1.41
C ARG A 104 -4.94 -11.23 -0.84
N LEU A 105 -4.43 -10.02 -0.56
CA LEU A 105 -3.12 -9.85 0.08
C LEU A 105 -3.14 -10.33 1.53
N ILE A 106 -4.23 -10.07 2.24
CA ILE A 106 -4.42 -10.47 3.63
C ILE A 106 -4.58 -11.99 3.72
N GLU A 107 -5.34 -12.59 2.79
CA GLU A 107 -5.50 -14.04 2.69
C GLU A 107 -4.18 -14.74 2.34
N SER A 108 -3.40 -14.17 1.41
CA SER A 108 -2.12 -14.76 0.97
C SER A 108 -1.01 -14.61 2.01
N GLY A 109 -0.97 -13.48 2.72
CA GLY A 109 -0.01 -13.20 3.80
C GLY A 109 -0.27 -14.00 5.08
N ARG A 110 -1.38 -14.74 5.14
CA ARG A 110 -1.74 -15.61 6.27
C ARG A 110 -0.97 -16.94 6.32
N SER A 111 0.02 -17.11 5.45
CA SER A 111 0.86 -18.30 5.40
C SER A 111 2.00 -18.21 6.42
N GLY A 112 1.78 -18.68 7.65
CA GLY A 112 2.83 -18.94 8.64
C GLY A 112 2.59 -18.31 10.00
#